data_AF-A0ABD5QZN3-F1
#
_entry.id   AF-A0ABD5QZN3-F1
#
_cell.length_a   1.000
_cell.length_b   1.000
_cell.length_c   1.000
_cell.angle_alpha   90.00
_cell.angle_beta   90.00
_cell.angle_gamma   90.00
#
_symmetry.space_group_name_H-M   'P 1'
#
loop_
_entity.id
_entity.type
_entity.pdbx_description
1 polymer ?
#
loop_
_entity_poly.entity_id
_entity_poly.type
_entity_poly.pdbx_seq_one_letter_code
_entity_poly.pdbx_strand_id
1 'polypeptide(L)'
;MGIHDTLSAALDRLEPPERLVDWSLLAVVLAETATGLVSFTVGTPAGWPVFWLHRALGLAIVVLLGWKLARVRHRLTDRTLWRPSTALSVLTLVAAVGTVSTGVVWVFGLDVRLSYWTLLSVHVGFGLALVPLVAAHASTRFRPPRRVDFEGRRTAIQYGALLIAGAVVYRLQQGANRLLSTPGADRRFTGSQPREGEGNGAFPVTSWVADDPDPIDRASYRLSVSGLVAEPREFATDDLERVGGDETSALLDCTSGWYTVQEWGGVRVGDLIAAAGGVEGNGRAEGDDGVEGGDGAEDDERYVRFVSVTGYRWTLPLAEAEDALLATHVGGDRLAHGHGAPVRLVAPGRRGFQWVKWVTRIEVRSERDPAQWIVTLVSGFD
;
A
#
# COMPACT_ATOMS: atom_id res chain seq x y z
N MET A 1 4.54 -15.66 -50.17
CA MET A 1 4.44 -14.67 -49.09
C MET A 1 3.75 -15.36 -47.93
N GLY A 2 4.51 -15.79 -46.94
CA GLY A 2 4.00 -16.67 -45.87
C GLY A 2 3.16 -15.89 -44.86
N ILE A 3 2.29 -16.58 -44.11
CA ILE A 3 1.51 -15.99 -43.00
C ILE A 3 2.43 -15.24 -42.01
N HIS A 4 3.68 -15.69 -41.86
CA HIS A 4 4.72 -15.03 -41.08
C HIS A 4 5.13 -13.64 -41.63
N ASP A 5 5.22 -13.47 -42.95
CA ASP A 5 5.62 -12.20 -43.58
C ASP A 5 4.51 -11.15 -43.46
N THR A 6 3.24 -11.58 -43.60
CA THR A 6 2.07 -10.71 -43.43
C THR A 6 1.87 -10.30 -41.97
N LEU A 7 2.10 -11.20 -41.01
CA LEU A 7 2.02 -10.88 -39.58
C LEU A 7 3.15 -9.92 -39.17
N SER A 8 4.38 -10.15 -39.64
CA SER A 8 5.52 -9.26 -39.38
C SER A 8 5.28 -7.88 -39.97
N ALA A 9 4.83 -7.77 -41.22
CA ALA A 9 4.52 -6.49 -41.85
C ALA A 9 3.35 -5.74 -41.18
N ALA A 10 2.37 -6.47 -40.61
CA ALA A 10 1.29 -5.86 -39.84
C ALA A 10 1.79 -5.33 -38.48
N LEU A 11 2.68 -6.06 -37.80
CA LEU A 11 3.30 -5.65 -36.54
C LEU A 11 4.26 -4.46 -36.73
N ASP A 12 5.06 -4.45 -37.80
CA ASP A 12 5.96 -3.34 -38.14
C ASP A 12 5.17 -2.06 -38.42
N ARG A 13 3.98 -2.19 -39.01
CA ARG A 13 3.08 -1.05 -39.16
C ARG A 13 2.66 -0.53 -37.79
N LEU A 14 2.33 -1.40 -36.83
CA LEU A 14 1.81 -1.01 -35.51
C LEU A 14 2.89 -0.54 -34.52
N GLU A 15 4.18 -0.66 -34.83
CA GLU A 15 5.26 -0.26 -33.95
C GLU A 15 5.32 1.28 -33.79
N PRO A 16 5.30 1.82 -32.56
CA PRO A 16 5.46 3.25 -32.33
C PRO A 16 6.90 3.73 -32.58
N PRO A 17 7.11 5.03 -32.86
CA PRO A 17 8.43 5.62 -33.01
C PRO A 17 9.38 5.29 -31.86
N GLU A 18 10.69 5.24 -32.15
CA GLU A 18 11.65 4.73 -31.18
C GLU A 18 11.72 5.50 -29.86
N ARG A 19 11.67 6.82 -29.98
CA ARG A 19 11.73 7.75 -28.85
C ARG A 19 10.47 7.65 -28.02
N LEU A 20 9.35 7.43 -28.70
CA LEU A 20 8.05 7.35 -28.08
C LEU A 20 7.92 6.11 -27.19
N VAL A 21 8.41 4.95 -27.65
CA VAL A 21 8.47 3.74 -26.81
C VAL A 21 9.32 3.96 -25.56
N ASP A 22 10.51 4.55 -25.72
CA ASP A 22 11.44 4.79 -24.61
C ASP A 22 10.87 5.77 -23.57
N TRP A 23 10.28 6.88 -24.02
CA TRP A 23 9.59 7.83 -23.15
C TRP A 23 8.33 7.26 -22.50
N SER A 24 7.61 6.39 -23.21
CA SER A 24 6.44 5.71 -22.65
C SER A 24 6.83 4.74 -21.55
N LEU A 25 7.91 3.96 -21.75
CA LEU A 25 8.42 3.08 -20.72
C LEU A 25 8.83 3.86 -19.47
N LEU A 26 9.54 4.99 -19.63
CA LEU A 26 9.89 5.87 -18.51
C LEU A 26 8.63 6.39 -17.81
N ALA A 27 7.68 6.97 -18.56
CA ALA A 27 6.47 7.55 -17.99
C ALA A 27 5.61 6.50 -17.27
N VAL A 28 5.44 5.32 -17.86
CA VAL A 28 4.67 4.22 -17.27
C VAL A 28 5.37 3.67 -16.03
N VAL A 29 6.70 3.50 -16.02
CA VAL A 29 7.43 3.07 -14.81
C VAL A 29 7.29 4.07 -13.66
N LEU A 30 7.35 5.37 -13.95
CA LEU A 30 7.13 6.42 -12.95
C LEU A 30 5.69 6.40 -12.43
N ALA A 31 4.71 6.26 -13.32
CA ALA A 31 3.30 6.17 -12.95
C ALA A 31 3.00 4.89 -12.14
N GLU A 32 3.63 3.76 -12.47
CA GLU A 32 3.53 2.51 -11.71
C GLU A 32 4.11 2.63 -10.32
N THR A 33 5.27 3.28 -10.20
CA THR A 33 5.89 3.55 -8.91
C THR A 33 4.98 4.44 -8.06
N ALA A 34 4.43 5.51 -8.64
CA ALA A 34 3.52 6.41 -7.94
C ALA A 34 2.23 5.71 -7.51
N THR A 35 1.56 4.99 -8.42
CA THR A 35 0.34 4.24 -8.09
C THR A 35 0.61 3.13 -7.08
N GLY A 36 1.75 2.44 -7.18
CA GLY A 36 2.22 1.46 -6.21
C GLY A 36 2.39 2.07 -4.83
N LEU A 37 3.13 3.17 -4.69
CA LEU A 37 3.31 3.87 -3.41
C LEU A 37 2.00 4.39 -2.82
N VAL A 38 1.15 5.02 -3.63
CA VAL A 38 -0.17 5.50 -3.19
C VAL A 38 -1.04 4.34 -2.69
N SER A 39 -0.99 3.18 -3.36
CA SER A 39 -1.80 2.02 -3.01
C SER A 39 -1.58 1.52 -1.58
N PHE A 40 -0.39 1.75 -1.00
CA PHE A 40 -0.08 1.36 0.38
C PHE A 40 -0.96 2.08 1.41
N THR A 41 -1.56 3.21 1.03
CA THR A 41 -2.35 4.10 1.90
C THR A 41 -3.86 3.97 1.68
N VAL A 42 -4.28 3.21 0.67
CA VAL A 42 -5.68 3.11 0.23
C VAL A 42 -6.33 1.84 0.77
N GLY A 43 -7.06 1.95 1.88
CA GLY A 43 -7.76 0.83 2.53
C GLY A 43 -9.25 0.69 2.17
N THR A 44 -9.86 1.73 1.60
CA THR A 44 -11.30 1.78 1.32
C THR A 44 -11.64 1.44 -0.14
N PRO A 45 -12.78 0.76 -0.40
CA PRO A 45 -13.17 0.38 -1.76
C PRO A 45 -13.30 1.55 -2.74
N ALA A 46 -13.56 2.76 -2.27
CA ALA A 46 -13.63 3.97 -3.11
C ALA A 46 -12.31 4.24 -3.87
N GLY A 47 -11.17 3.80 -3.32
CA GLY A 47 -9.87 3.93 -3.96
C GLY A 47 -9.51 2.82 -4.96
N TRP A 48 -10.46 1.96 -5.34
CA TRP A 48 -10.25 0.92 -6.36
C TRP A 48 -9.62 1.42 -7.68
N PRO A 49 -9.84 2.67 -8.17
CA PRO A 49 -9.26 3.11 -9.43
C PRO A 49 -7.73 3.10 -9.43
N VAL A 50 -7.08 3.32 -8.27
CA VAL A 50 -5.60 3.29 -8.15
C VAL A 50 -5.07 1.90 -8.49
N PHE A 51 -5.67 0.85 -7.92
CA PHE A 51 -5.27 -0.54 -8.15
C PHE A 51 -5.57 -1.01 -9.58
N TRP A 52 -6.68 -0.53 -10.14
CA TRP A 52 -7.01 -0.80 -11.54
C TRP A 52 -6.00 -0.13 -12.48
N LEU A 53 -5.65 1.14 -12.24
CA LEU A 53 -4.68 1.88 -13.01
C LEU A 53 -3.30 1.21 -12.95
N HIS A 54 -2.83 0.81 -11.76
CA HIS A 54 -1.59 0.08 -11.58
C HIS A 54 -1.54 -1.18 -12.47
N ARG A 55 -2.61 -2.00 -12.46
CA ARG A 55 -2.69 -3.19 -13.32
C ARG A 55 -2.69 -2.86 -14.82
N ALA A 56 -3.39 -1.81 -15.23
CA ALA A 56 -3.46 -1.40 -16.63
C ALA A 56 -2.09 -0.89 -17.13
N LEU A 57 -1.38 -0.13 -16.31
CA LEU A 57 -0.02 0.32 -16.57
C LEU A 57 0.96 -0.87 -16.63
N GLY A 58 0.76 -1.89 -15.79
CA GLY A 58 1.62 -3.08 -15.79
C GLY A 58 1.51 -3.86 -17.10
N LEU A 59 0.29 -3.97 -17.64
CA LEU A 59 0.10 -4.54 -18.98
C LEU A 59 0.75 -3.67 -20.06
N ALA A 60 0.65 -2.34 -19.94
CA ALA A 60 1.32 -1.44 -20.86
C ALA A 60 2.84 -1.67 -20.90
N ILE A 61 3.48 -1.91 -19.73
CA ILE A 61 4.90 -2.28 -19.67
C ILE A 61 5.18 -3.53 -20.48
N VAL A 62 4.36 -4.58 -20.36
CA VAL A 62 4.57 -5.85 -21.11
C VAL A 62 4.59 -5.60 -22.62
N VAL A 63 3.63 -4.84 -23.14
CA VAL A 63 3.53 -4.53 -24.57
C VAL A 63 4.70 -3.66 -25.04
N LEU A 64 4.99 -2.58 -24.32
CA LEU A 64 6.08 -1.66 -24.64
C LEU A 64 7.46 -2.35 -24.57
N LEU A 65 7.66 -3.21 -23.57
CA LEU A 65 8.88 -4.00 -23.40
C LEU A 65 9.03 -5.02 -24.54
N GLY A 66 7.93 -5.63 -24.99
CA GLY A 66 7.91 -6.50 -26.17
C GLY A 66 8.44 -5.81 -27.42
N TRP A 67 7.95 -4.61 -27.73
CA TRP A 67 8.47 -3.79 -28.83
C TRP A 67 9.94 -3.41 -28.64
N LYS A 68 10.32 -2.98 -27.43
CA LYS A 68 11.71 -2.62 -27.12
C LYS A 68 12.65 -3.81 -27.36
N LEU A 69 12.31 -4.99 -26.86
CA LEU A 69 13.09 -6.22 -27.00
C LEU A 69 13.18 -6.68 -28.45
N ALA A 70 12.09 -6.61 -29.22
CA ALA A 70 12.11 -6.94 -30.65
C ALA A 70 13.15 -6.09 -31.40
N ARG A 71 13.22 -4.79 -31.09
CA ARG A 71 14.17 -3.86 -31.71
C ARG A 71 15.62 -4.11 -31.29
N VAL A 72 15.85 -4.38 -30.00
CA VAL A 72 17.22 -4.55 -29.46
C VAL A 72 17.73 -5.99 -29.46
N ARG A 73 16.92 -6.97 -29.90
CA ARG A 73 17.25 -8.41 -29.85
C ARG A 73 18.65 -8.73 -30.37
N HIS A 74 19.02 -8.15 -31.52
CA HIS A 74 20.31 -8.39 -32.16
C HIS A 74 21.49 -7.93 -31.29
N ARG A 75 21.33 -6.84 -30.53
CA ARG A 75 22.37 -6.33 -29.61
C ARG A 75 22.48 -7.15 -28.34
N LEU A 76 21.42 -7.83 -27.94
CA LEU A 76 21.42 -8.71 -26.79
C LEU A 76 22.03 -10.08 -27.14
N THR A 77 21.78 -10.59 -28.35
CA THR A 77 22.28 -11.90 -28.79
C THR A 77 23.70 -11.86 -29.34
N ASP A 78 24.13 -10.77 -29.96
CA ASP A 78 25.48 -10.63 -30.52
C ASP A 78 26.44 -10.00 -29.51
N ARG A 79 27.32 -10.83 -28.95
CA ARG A 79 28.32 -10.42 -27.95
C ARG A 79 29.32 -9.39 -28.48
N THR A 80 29.53 -9.31 -29.80
CA THR A 80 30.47 -8.34 -30.40
C THR A 80 29.94 -6.90 -30.30
N LEU A 81 28.63 -6.73 -30.13
CA LEU A 81 27.97 -5.42 -30.02
C LEU A 81 27.85 -4.94 -28.57
N TRP A 82 28.35 -5.72 -27.60
CA TRP A 82 28.22 -5.40 -26.18
C TRP A 82 29.08 -4.20 -25.80
N ARG A 83 28.48 -3.29 -25.04
CA ARG A 83 29.14 -2.12 -24.46
C ARG A 83 29.01 -2.21 -22.93
N PRO A 84 29.78 -1.42 -22.16
CA PRO A 84 29.56 -1.36 -20.70
C PRO A 84 28.10 -1.03 -20.31
N SER A 85 27.40 -0.21 -21.11
CA SER A 85 25.96 0.08 -20.92
C SER A 85 25.03 -1.11 -21.17
N THR A 86 25.49 -2.19 -21.83
CA THR A 86 24.71 -3.41 -22.02
C THR A 86 24.43 -4.10 -20.69
N ALA A 87 25.39 -4.09 -19.75
CA ALA A 87 25.17 -4.64 -18.41
C ALA A 87 24.01 -3.92 -17.69
N LEU A 88 23.98 -2.59 -17.77
CA LEU A 88 22.88 -1.78 -17.24
C LEU A 88 21.53 -2.12 -17.91
N SER A 89 21.52 -2.32 -19.23
CA SER A 89 20.30 -2.77 -19.95
C SER A 89 19.83 -4.16 -19.51
N VAL A 90 20.75 -5.10 -19.29
CA VAL A 90 20.42 -6.44 -18.79
C VAL A 90 19.87 -6.37 -17.37
N LEU A 91 20.50 -5.59 -16.48
CA LEU A 91 19.99 -5.38 -15.11
C LEU A 91 18.60 -4.73 -15.12
N THR A 92 18.38 -3.73 -15.97
CA THR A 92 17.06 -3.08 -16.13
C THR A 92 16.02 -4.08 -16.64
N LEU A 93 16.40 -4.95 -17.59
CA LEU A 93 15.51 -6.00 -18.10
C LEU A 93 15.19 -7.05 -17.03
N VAL A 94 16.17 -7.49 -16.25
CA VAL A 94 15.97 -8.43 -15.14
C VAL A 94 15.01 -7.83 -14.11
N ALA A 95 15.21 -6.56 -13.74
CA ALA A 95 14.29 -5.88 -12.82
C ALA A 95 12.88 -5.78 -13.41
N ALA A 96 12.72 -5.37 -14.67
CA ALA A 96 11.41 -5.24 -15.31
C ALA A 96 10.67 -6.59 -15.43
N VAL A 97 11.37 -7.64 -15.87
CA VAL A 97 10.82 -9.00 -15.94
C VAL A 97 10.50 -9.52 -14.54
N GLY A 98 11.36 -9.25 -13.55
CA GLY A 98 11.13 -9.57 -12.14
C GLY A 98 9.86 -8.93 -11.60
N THR A 99 9.66 -7.62 -11.81
CA THR A 99 8.43 -6.90 -11.43
C THR A 99 7.20 -7.52 -12.10
N VAL A 100 7.21 -7.66 -13.43
CA VAL A 100 6.04 -8.19 -14.17
C VAL A 100 5.71 -9.61 -13.76
N SER A 101 6.71 -10.50 -13.72
CA SER A 101 6.49 -11.93 -13.41
C SER A 101 5.96 -12.12 -12.00
N THR A 102 6.55 -11.46 -11.00
CA THR A 102 6.07 -11.54 -9.62
C THR A 102 4.66 -10.96 -9.46
N GLY A 103 4.34 -9.86 -10.17
CA GLY A 103 3.00 -9.29 -10.20
C GLY A 103 1.96 -10.21 -10.85
N VAL A 104 2.30 -10.85 -11.97
CA VAL A 104 1.42 -11.82 -12.65
C VAL A 104 1.14 -13.02 -11.74
N VAL A 105 2.19 -13.62 -11.16
CA VAL A 105 2.07 -14.75 -10.22
C VAL A 105 1.19 -14.37 -9.02
N TRP A 106 1.37 -13.16 -8.48
CA TRP A 106 0.53 -12.63 -7.41
C TRP A 106 -0.94 -12.52 -7.81
N VAL A 107 -1.23 -12.17 -9.06
CA VAL A 107 -2.62 -12.02 -9.57
C VAL A 107 -3.39 -13.34 -9.62
N PHE A 108 -2.70 -14.46 -9.74
CA PHE A 108 -3.30 -15.80 -9.66
C PHE A 108 -3.45 -16.31 -8.22
N GLY A 109 -3.02 -15.54 -7.21
CA GLY A 109 -3.19 -15.91 -5.80
C GLY A 109 -2.15 -16.88 -5.26
N LEU A 110 -0.99 -16.98 -5.90
CA LEU A 110 0.09 -17.84 -5.41
C LEU A 110 0.86 -17.13 -4.28
N ASP A 111 0.76 -17.66 -3.06
CA ASP A 111 1.50 -17.20 -1.88
C ASP A 111 2.91 -17.81 -1.85
N VAL A 112 3.80 -17.30 -2.70
CA VAL A 112 5.21 -17.69 -2.71
C VAL A 112 5.98 -16.83 -1.70
N ARG A 113 6.74 -17.48 -0.81
CA ARG A 113 7.62 -16.79 0.14
C ARG A 113 9.08 -17.09 -0.17
N LEU A 114 9.88 -16.03 -0.26
CA LEU A 114 11.33 -16.11 -0.39
C LEU A 114 11.96 -15.73 0.95
N SER A 115 12.21 -16.75 1.78
CA SER A 115 12.60 -16.54 3.19
C SER A 115 11.53 -15.70 3.92
N TYR A 116 11.91 -14.57 4.50
CA TYR A 116 11.01 -13.63 5.16
C TYR A 116 10.11 -12.85 4.19
N TRP A 117 10.50 -12.70 2.92
CA TRP A 117 9.82 -11.81 1.99
C TRP A 117 8.62 -12.48 1.31
N THR A 118 7.47 -11.82 1.36
CA THR A 118 6.32 -12.20 0.53
C THR A 118 6.60 -11.92 -0.94
N LEU A 119 5.94 -12.64 -1.86
CA LEU A 119 6.03 -12.36 -3.29
C LEU A 119 5.67 -10.91 -3.61
N LEU A 120 4.70 -10.31 -2.90
CA LEU A 120 4.35 -8.91 -3.05
C LEU A 120 5.51 -7.98 -2.64
N SER A 121 6.21 -8.29 -1.54
CA SER A 121 7.40 -7.52 -1.14
C SER A 121 8.53 -7.62 -2.17
N VAL A 122 8.72 -8.81 -2.76
CA VAL A 122 9.70 -9.02 -3.85
C VAL A 122 9.32 -8.22 -5.10
N HIS A 123 8.03 -8.18 -5.44
CA HIS A 123 7.50 -7.35 -6.53
C HIS A 123 7.81 -5.86 -6.31
N VAL A 124 7.54 -5.36 -5.09
CA VAL A 124 7.85 -3.98 -4.68
C VAL A 124 9.36 -3.72 -4.78
N GLY A 125 10.20 -4.65 -4.32
CA GLY A 125 11.66 -4.53 -4.40
C GLY A 125 12.16 -4.39 -5.84
N PHE A 126 11.67 -5.22 -6.77
CA PHE A 126 12.01 -5.07 -8.20
C PHE A 126 11.48 -3.74 -8.78
N GLY A 127 10.25 -3.33 -8.43
CA GLY A 127 9.67 -2.06 -8.85
C GLY A 127 10.52 -0.85 -8.41
N LEU A 128 10.92 -0.81 -7.14
CA LEU A 128 11.77 0.25 -6.61
C LEU A 128 13.17 0.25 -7.24
N ALA A 129 13.77 -0.93 -7.47
CA ALA A 129 15.04 -1.05 -8.17
C ALA A 129 14.96 -0.58 -9.63
N LEU A 130 13.80 -0.77 -10.29
CA LEU A 130 13.61 -0.39 -11.68
C LEU A 130 13.71 1.13 -11.91
N VAL A 131 13.32 1.95 -10.94
CA VAL A 131 13.36 3.42 -11.05
C VAL A 131 14.77 3.98 -11.30
N PRO A 132 15.77 3.75 -10.41
CA PRO A 132 17.13 4.24 -10.65
C PRO A 132 17.78 3.55 -11.85
N LEU A 133 17.45 2.28 -12.13
CA LEU A 133 17.97 1.56 -13.29
C LEU A 133 17.48 2.17 -14.61
N VAL A 134 16.18 2.48 -14.72
CA VAL A 134 15.60 3.15 -15.89
C VAL A 134 16.14 4.58 -16.01
N ALA A 135 16.29 5.32 -14.91
CA ALA A 135 16.88 6.66 -14.94
C ALA A 135 18.35 6.63 -15.42
N ALA A 136 19.16 5.71 -14.92
CA ALA A 136 20.54 5.51 -15.36
C ALA A 136 20.60 5.01 -16.81
N HIS A 137 19.69 4.12 -17.21
CA HIS A 137 19.60 3.68 -18.60
C HIS A 137 19.24 4.86 -19.51
N ALA A 138 18.34 5.73 -19.04
CA ALA A 138 17.90 6.89 -19.79
C ALA A 138 19.01 7.90 -20.03
N SER A 139 19.82 8.21 -19.02
CA SER A 139 20.94 9.16 -19.14
C SER A 139 21.98 8.73 -20.19
N THR A 140 22.08 7.43 -20.49
CA THR A 140 23.04 6.90 -21.48
C THR A 140 22.50 6.85 -22.91
N ARG A 141 21.18 6.86 -23.11
CA ARG A 141 20.57 6.48 -24.41
C ARG A 141 19.35 7.32 -24.84
N PHE A 142 18.78 8.17 -23.98
CA PHE A 142 17.55 8.88 -24.32
C PHE A 142 17.78 10.03 -25.30
N ARG A 143 16.87 10.11 -26.28
CA ARG A 143 16.73 11.26 -27.17
C ARG A 143 15.40 11.95 -26.83
N PRO A 144 15.35 13.29 -26.77
CA PRO A 144 14.10 14.00 -26.50
C PRO A 144 13.08 13.73 -27.63
N PRO A 145 11.78 13.61 -27.29
CA PRO A 145 10.76 13.41 -28.29
C PRO A 145 10.55 14.71 -29.07
N ARG A 146 10.16 14.60 -30.33
CA ARG A 146 9.87 15.72 -31.23
C ARG A 146 8.36 15.84 -31.42
N ARG A 147 7.86 17.02 -31.79
CA ARG A 147 6.41 17.22 -32.05
C ARG A 147 5.85 16.21 -33.07
N VAL A 148 6.62 15.91 -34.12
CA VAL A 148 6.29 14.90 -35.13
C VAL A 148 6.04 13.49 -34.56
N ASP A 149 6.62 13.16 -33.39
CA ASP A 149 6.41 11.85 -32.74
C ASP A 149 4.98 11.73 -32.16
N PHE A 150 4.28 12.86 -31.94
CA PHE A 150 2.93 12.92 -31.38
C PHE A 150 1.85 13.32 -32.39
N GLU A 151 2.21 13.85 -33.56
CA GLU A 151 1.27 14.44 -34.55
C GLU A 151 0.43 13.40 -35.33
N GLY A 152 0.58 12.11 -35.04
CA GLY A 152 -0.21 11.04 -35.66
C GLY A 152 -1.49 10.70 -34.88
N ARG A 153 -2.67 10.79 -35.53
CA ARG A 153 -3.95 10.22 -35.00
C ARG A 153 -3.78 8.76 -34.56
N ARG A 154 -2.90 8.03 -35.23
CA ARG A 154 -2.52 6.66 -34.94
C ARG A 154 -1.94 6.48 -33.54
N THR A 155 -1.09 7.40 -33.11
CA THR A 155 -0.44 7.35 -31.79
C THR A 155 -1.49 7.45 -30.69
N ALA A 156 -2.41 8.41 -30.79
CA ALA A 156 -3.52 8.56 -29.83
C ALA A 156 -4.41 7.31 -29.78
N ILE A 157 -4.73 6.71 -30.94
CA ILE A 157 -5.50 5.46 -31.02
C ILE A 157 -4.74 4.30 -30.37
N GLN A 158 -3.42 4.19 -30.57
CA GLN A 158 -2.61 3.13 -29.97
C GLN A 158 -2.59 3.20 -28.44
N TYR A 159 -2.39 4.37 -27.84
CA TYR A 159 -2.43 4.51 -26.38
C TYR A 159 -3.85 4.33 -25.81
N GLY A 160 -4.87 4.84 -26.50
CA GLY A 160 -6.26 4.57 -26.13
C GLY A 160 -6.59 3.08 -26.16
N ALA A 161 -6.16 2.38 -27.20
CA ALA A 161 -6.32 0.93 -27.33
C ALA A 161 -5.54 0.16 -26.26
N LEU A 162 -4.36 0.63 -25.86
CA LEU A 162 -3.56 0.01 -24.79
C LEU A 162 -4.29 0.06 -23.44
N LEU A 163 -4.90 1.20 -23.11
CA LEU A 163 -5.69 1.37 -21.88
C LEU A 163 -6.95 0.51 -21.90
N ILE A 164 -7.66 0.47 -23.05
CA ILE A 164 -8.85 -0.39 -23.22
C ILE A 164 -8.45 -1.87 -23.13
N ALA A 165 -7.34 -2.27 -23.74
CA ALA A 165 -6.80 -3.63 -23.66
C ALA A 165 -6.47 -4.00 -22.21
N GLY A 166 -5.94 -3.07 -21.42
CA GLY A 166 -5.78 -3.22 -19.95
C GLY A 166 -7.09 -3.59 -19.26
N ALA A 167 -8.17 -2.87 -19.57
CA ALA A 167 -9.50 -3.16 -19.03
C ALA A 167 -9.99 -4.58 -19.41
N VAL A 168 -9.81 -4.95 -20.68
CA VAL A 168 -10.24 -6.25 -21.20
C VAL A 168 -9.43 -7.39 -20.60
N VAL A 169 -8.09 -7.28 -20.58
CA VAL A 169 -7.20 -8.29 -19.96
C VAL A 169 -7.50 -8.44 -18.48
N TYR A 170 -7.78 -7.34 -17.77
CA TYR A 170 -8.20 -7.41 -16.37
C TYR A 170 -9.48 -8.24 -16.20
N ARG A 171 -10.49 -8.03 -17.05
CA ARG A 171 -11.75 -8.80 -17.02
C ARG A 171 -11.54 -10.26 -17.40
N LEU A 172 -10.74 -10.52 -18.42
CA LEU A 172 -10.38 -11.89 -18.84
C LEU A 172 -9.65 -12.62 -17.73
N GLN A 173 -8.71 -11.94 -17.06
CA GLN A 173 -7.96 -12.54 -15.96
C GLN A 173 -8.86 -12.84 -14.76
N GLN A 174 -9.78 -11.94 -14.41
CA GLN A 174 -10.79 -12.24 -13.38
C GLN A 174 -11.67 -13.44 -13.77
N GLY A 175 -12.02 -13.56 -15.06
CA GLY A 175 -12.72 -14.74 -15.58
C GLY A 175 -11.90 -16.01 -15.47
N ALA A 176 -10.61 -15.96 -15.82
CA ALA A 176 -9.69 -17.10 -15.73
C ALA A 176 -9.51 -17.57 -14.28
N ASN A 177 -9.35 -16.64 -13.33
CA ASN A 177 -9.26 -16.98 -11.90
C ASN A 177 -10.50 -17.75 -11.40
N ARG A 178 -11.70 -17.36 -11.84
CA ARG A 178 -12.95 -18.04 -11.47
C ARG A 178 -13.08 -19.40 -12.16
N LEU A 179 -12.76 -19.46 -13.46
CA LEU A 179 -12.83 -20.69 -14.25
C LEU A 179 -11.87 -21.76 -13.72
N LEU A 180 -10.68 -21.35 -13.31
CA LEU A 180 -9.63 -22.22 -12.79
C LEU A 180 -9.67 -22.35 -11.25
N SER A 181 -10.66 -21.76 -10.59
CA SER A 181 -10.81 -21.74 -9.11
C SER A 181 -9.51 -21.38 -8.37
N THR A 182 -8.77 -20.41 -8.90
CA THR A 182 -7.50 -19.98 -8.30
C THR A 182 -7.76 -19.18 -7.02
N PRO A 183 -6.86 -19.21 -6.01
CA PRO A 183 -6.96 -18.34 -4.83
C PRO A 183 -7.00 -16.84 -5.18
N GLY A 184 -6.59 -16.47 -6.40
CA GLY A 184 -6.69 -15.11 -6.91
C GLY A 184 -8.11 -14.57 -7.07
N ALA A 185 -9.14 -15.43 -7.01
CA ALA A 185 -10.55 -15.07 -7.17
C ALA A 185 -11.14 -14.32 -5.97
N ASP A 186 -10.70 -14.67 -4.76
CA ASP A 186 -11.25 -14.13 -3.48
C ASP A 186 -10.46 -12.94 -2.95
N ARG A 187 -9.59 -12.38 -3.79
CA ARG A 187 -8.75 -11.25 -3.38
C ARG A 187 -9.56 -9.97 -3.28
N ARG A 188 -9.18 -9.16 -2.31
CA ARG A 188 -9.71 -7.81 -2.14
C ARG A 188 -9.30 -6.92 -3.33
N PHE A 189 -9.99 -5.79 -3.52
CA PHE A 189 -9.65 -4.83 -4.57
C PHE A 189 -8.17 -4.36 -4.50
N THR A 190 -7.62 -4.37 -3.29
CA THR A 190 -6.23 -4.07 -2.96
C THR A 190 -5.22 -5.13 -3.42
N GLY A 191 -5.71 -6.29 -3.87
CA GLY A 191 -4.90 -7.44 -4.25
C GLY A 191 -4.53 -8.36 -3.10
N SER A 192 -4.91 -8.02 -1.86
CA SER A 192 -4.69 -8.84 -0.67
C SER A 192 -5.50 -10.15 -0.73
N GLN A 193 -4.88 -11.25 -0.28
CA GLN A 193 -5.46 -12.60 -0.24
C GLN A 193 -6.07 -12.89 1.15
N PRO A 194 -7.18 -13.64 1.24
CA PRO A 194 -7.84 -13.93 2.52
C PRO A 194 -6.98 -14.81 3.43
N ARG A 195 -7.16 -14.63 4.75
CA ARG A 195 -6.71 -15.53 5.81
C ARG A 195 -7.92 -15.89 6.66
N GLU A 196 -8.26 -17.17 6.62
CA GLU A 196 -9.41 -17.74 7.33
C GLU A 196 -9.01 -18.19 8.74
N GLY A 197 -10.02 -18.37 9.59
CA GLY A 197 -9.87 -18.71 10.99
C GLY A 197 -10.07 -17.51 11.91
N GLU A 198 -10.02 -17.76 13.21
CA GLU A 198 -10.31 -16.78 14.26
C GLU A 198 -9.14 -16.65 15.25
N GLY A 199 -8.96 -15.44 15.76
CA GLY A 199 -8.03 -15.14 16.84
C GLY A 199 -6.56 -15.12 16.41
N ASN A 200 -5.67 -15.18 17.41
CA ASN A 200 -4.23 -14.95 17.25
C ASN A 200 -3.54 -15.89 16.26
N GLY A 201 -4.04 -17.12 16.09
CA GLY A 201 -3.44 -18.12 15.21
C GLY A 201 -3.86 -18.01 13.74
N ALA A 202 -4.88 -17.21 13.43
CA ALA A 202 -5.54 -17.23 12.12
C ALA A 202 -4.85 -16.41 11.03
N PHE A 203 -3.95 -15.49 11.42
CA PHE A 203 -3.31 -14.60 10.47
C PHE A 203 -1.81 -14.39 10.78
N PRO A 204 -0.98 -14.10 9.75
CA PRO A 204 0.46 -13.97 9.94
C PRO A 204 0.84 -12.83 10.88
N VAL A 205 1.86 -13.06 11.71
CA VAL A 205 2.56 -11.98 12.40
C VAL A 205 3.36 -11.19 11.36
N THR A 206 3.03 -9.92 11.21
CA THR A 206 3.79 -8.99 10.37
C THR A 206 4.15 -7.76 11.18
N SER A 207 5.42 -7.39 11.15
CA SER A 207 5.93 -6.11 11.65
C SER A 207 6.43 -5.26 10.50
N TRP A 208 6.48 -3.96 10.74
CA TRP A 208 7.01 -3.02 9.78
C TRP A 208 8.51 -2.81 10.06
N VAL A 209 9.32 -2.79 9.01
CA VAL A 209 10.79 -2.65 9.09
C VAL A 209 11.41 -3.67 10.04
N ALA A 210 11.88 -3.25 11.22
CA ALA A 210 12.60 -4.05 12.20
C ALA A 210 11.90 -4.05 13.57
N ASP A 211 10.62 -3.66 13.63
CA ASP A 211 9.87 -3.64 14.89
C ASP A 211 9.71 -5.08 15.45
N ASP A 212 10.49 -5.42 16.47
CA ASP A 212 10.44 -6.68 17.21
C ASP A 212 10.85 -6.45 18.68
N PRO A 213 10.04 -5.72 19.47
CA PRO A 213 10.37 -5.44 20.87
C PRO A 213 10.28 -6.70 21.73
N ASP A 214 10.96 -6.72 22.87
CA ASP A 214 10.76 -7.78 23.85
C ASP A 214 9.28 -7.84 24.33
N PRO A 215 8.77 -9.02 24.75
CA PRO A 215 7.45 -9.14 25.33
C PRO A 215 7.24 -8.19 26.51
N ILE A 216 6.21 -7.36 26.41
CA ILE A 216 5.87 -6.37 27.43
C ILE A 216 5.12 -7.04 28.57
N ASP A 217 5.60 -6.85 29.81
CA ASP A 217 4.90 -7.31 31.00
C ASP A 217 3.63 -6.48 31.26
N ARG A 218 2.48 -7.16 31.34
CA ARG A 218 1.16 -6.54 31.53
C ARG A 218 1.01 -5.87 32.90
N ALA A 219 1.67 -6.38 33.94
CA ALA A 219 1.56 -5.78 35.27
C ALA A 219 2.24 -4.40 35.33
N SER A 220 3.39 -4.28 34.65
CA SER A 220 4.14 -3.02 34.56
C SER A 220 3.64 -2.06 33.47
N TYR A 221 2.89 -2.55 32.48
CA TYR A 221 2.44 -1.73 31.35
C TYR A 221 1.54 -0.56 31.76
N ARG A 222 1.77 0.59 31.13
CA ARG A 222 0.94 1.80 31.22
C ARG A 222 0.69 2.36 29.83
N LEU A 223 -0.54 2.78 29.58
CA LEU A 223 -0.93 3.58 28.42
C LEU A 223 -1.09 5.04 28.86
N SER A 224 -0.35 5.96 28.23
CA SER A 224 -0.49 7.40 28.47
C SER A 224 -1.44 8.05 27.46
N VAL A 225 -2.39 8.85 27.96
CA VAL A 225 -3.26 9.75 27.18
C VAL A 225 -2.84 11.18 27.48
N SER A 226 -2.43 11.93 26.45
CA SER A 226 -1.75 13.22 26.61
C SER A 226 -2.02 14.16 25.42
N GLY A 227 -1.36 15.32 25.42
CA GLY A 227 -1.53 16.34 24.38
C GLY A 227 -2.64 17.33 24.74
N LEU A 228 -3.47 17.70 23.76
CA LEU A 228 -4.60 18.61 23.90
C LEU A 228 -5.81 17.92 24.57
N VAL A 229 -5.61 17.40 25.78
CA VAL A 229 -6.65 16.85 26.65
C VAL A 229 -6.64 17.56 27.98
N ALA A 230 -7.80 17.81 28.58
CA ALA A 230 -7.90 18.65 29.77
C ALA A 230 -7.21 18.04 31.00
N GLU A 231 -7.22 16.71 31.12
CA GLU A 231 -6.65 15.96 32.24
C GLU A 231 -5.82 14.78 31.73
N PRO A 232 -4.52 15.00 31.37
CA PRO A 232 -3.63 13.92 30.95
C PRO A 232 -3.58 12.79 31.99
N ARG A 233 -3.70 11.55 31.51
CA ARG A 233 -3.93 10.39 32.38
C ARG A 233 -3.19 9.15 31.90
N GLU A 234 -2.79 8.30 32.83
CA GLU A 234 -2.26 6.97 32.56
C GLU A 234 -3.27 5.88 32.96
N PHE A 235 -3.31 4.81 32.16
CA PHE A 235 -4.17 3.65 32.37
C PHE A 235 -3.31 2.39 32.49
N ALA A 236 -3.54 1.58 33.51
CA ALA A 236 -2.96 0.24 33.60
C ALA A 236 -3.64 -0.71 32.61
N THR A 237 -2.99 -1.83 32.24
CA THR A 237 -3.63 -2.85 31.39
C THR A 237 -4.98 -3.28 31.95
N ASP A 238 -5.04 -3.44 33.27
CA ASP A 238 -6.23 -3.78 34.04
C ASP A 238 -7.39 -2.78 33.86
N ASP A 239 -7.09 -1.49 33.68
CA ASP A 239 -8.10 -0.48 33.39
C ASP A 239 -8.62 -0.63 31.96
N LEU A 240 -7.74 -0.95 31.01
CA LEU A 240 -8.08 -1.18 29.60
C LEU A 240 -8.81 -2.51 29.37
N GLU A 241 -8.69 -3.45 30.30
CA GLU A 241 -9.46 -4.70 30.29
C GLU A 241 -10.80 -4.56 31.04
N ARG A 242 -10.94 -3.57 31.96
CA ARG A 242 -12.16 -3.32 32.75
C ARG A 242 -13.10 -2.27 32.13
N VAL A 243 -12.56 -1.24 31.49
CA VAL A 243 -13.34 -0.31 30.67
C VAL A 243 -13.86 -1.15 29.50
N GLY A 244 -15.17 -1.38 29.45
CA GLY A 244 -15.84 -2.36 28.58
C GLY A 244 -15.27 -2.38 27.16
N GLY A 245 -14.93 -3.55 26.62
CA GLY A 245 -15.94 -4.57 26.32
C GLY A 245 -16.55 -4.36 24.93
N ASP A 246 -16.14 -3.29 24.25
CA ASP A 246 -16.49 -3.05 22.88
C ASP A 246 -15.82 -4.09 21.98
N GLU A 247 -16.67 -4.88 21.35
CA GLU A 247 -16.29 -5.80 20.29
C GLU A 247 -16.58 -5.14 18.94
N THR A 248 -15.59 -5.18 18.05
CA THR A 248 -15.76 -4.72 16.68
C THR A 248 -15.24 -5.75 15.70
N SER A 249 -16.10 -6.15 14.77
CA SER A 249 -15.71 -6.93 13.62
C SER A 249 -14.97 -6.01 12.65
N ALA A 250 -13.65 -6.19 12.51
CA ALA A 250 -12.85 -5.32 11.68
C ALA A 250 -11.96 -6.10 10.71
N LEU A 251 -11.93 -5.59 9.47
CA LEU A 251 -11.05 -6.09 8.43
C LEU A 251 -9.67 -5.45 8.53
N LEU A 252 -8.66 -6.29 8.78
CA LEU A 252 -7.25 -5.90 8.74
C LEU A 252 -6.69 -6.21 7.35
N ASP A 253 -6.40 -5.19 6.55
CA ASP A 253 -5.84 -5.31 5.20
C ASP A 253 -4.33 -4.98 5.20
N CYS A 254 -3.48 -6.01 5.23
CA CYS A 254 -2.04 -5.87 5.36
C CYS A 254 -1.38 -5.53 4.02
N THR A 255 -0.42 -4.60 4.04
CA THR A 255 0.42 -4.21 2.88
C THR A 255 1.40 -5.29 2.44
N SER A 256 1.58 -6.36 3.23
CA SER A 256 2.27 -7.59 2.79
C SER A 256 1.39 -8.53 1.96
N GLY A 257 0.13 -8.14 1.68
CA GLY A 257 -0.69 -8.77 0.66
C GLY A 257 -1.66 -9.84 1.17
N TRP A 258 -2.04 -9.76 2.44
CA TRP A 258 -3.10 -10.58 3.00
C TRP A 258 -4.11 -9.71 3.74
N TYR A 259 -5.33 -10.21 3.88
CA TYR A 259 -6.34 -9.61 4.74
C TYR A 259 -7.02 -10.67 5.59
N THR A 260 -7.59 -10.24 6.72
CA THR A 260 -8.42 -11.08 7.57
C THR A 260 -9.55 -10.23 8.16
N VAL A 261 -10.65 -10.86 8.55
CA VAL A 261 -11.73 -10.25 9.32
C VAL A 261 -11.73 -10.94 10.66
N GLN A 262 -11.66 -10.16 11.74
CA GLN A 262 -11.57 -10.68 13.10
C GLN A 262 -12.48 -9.85 14.01
N GLU A 263 -12.95 -10.48 15.08
CA GLU A 263 -13.56 -9.77 16.21
C GLU A 263 -12.46 -9.25 17.12
N TRP A 264 -12.42 -7.94 17.33
CA TRP A 264 -11.45 -7.27 18.19
C TRP A 264 -12.14 -6.73 19.44
N GLY A 265 -11.57 -7.01 20.61
CA GLY A 265 -12.08 -6.52 21.89
C GLY A 265 -11.12 -5.52 22.54
N GLY A 266 -11.64 -4.43 23.10
CA GLY A 266 -10.83 -3.41 23.74
C GLY A 266 -11.63 -2.18 24.18
N VAL A 267 -10.97 -1.02 24.17
CA VAL A 267 -11.55 0.28 24.58
C VAL A 267 -11.55 1.25 23.41
N ARG A 268 -12.65 1.99 23.21
CA ARG A 268 -12.67 3.08 22.21
C ARG A 268 -11.73 4.20 22.60
N VAL A 269 -11.04 4.75 21.63
CA VAL A 269 -10.14 5.88 21.85
C VAL A 269 -10.93 7.12 22.31
N GLY A 270 -12.17 7.31 21.81
CA GLY A 270 -13.05 8.38 22.29
C GLY A 270 -13.31 8.31 23.79
N ASP A 271 -13.54 7.11 24.35
CA ASP A 271 -13.76 6.93 25.79
C ASP A 271 -12.51 7.24 26.62
N LEU A 272 -11.33 6.89 26.10
CA LEU A 272 -10.06 7.24 26.74
C LEU A 272 -9.80 8.75 26.75
N ILE A 273 -10.16 9.44 25.66
CA ILE A 273 -10.06 10.90 25.56
C ILE A 273 -11.08 11.55 26.51
N ALA A 274 -12.31 11.05 26.56
CA ALA A 274 -13.33 11.53 27.50
C ALA A 274 -12.90 11.32 28.97
N ALA A 275 -12.32 10.16 29.29
CA ALA A 275 -11.76 9.85 30.61
C ALA A 275 -10.52 10.69 30.98
N ALA A 276 -9.91 11.36 30.00
CA ALA A 276 -8.84 12.34 30.14
C ALA A 276 -9.35 13.79 30.06
N GLY A 277 -10.65 14.01 30.34
CA GLY A 277 -11.27 15.34 30.39
C GLY A 277 -11.68 15.92 29.03
N GLY A 278 -11.69 15.11 27.97
CA GLY A 278 -12.05 15.54 26.61
C GLY A 278 -10.96 16.36 25.93
N VAL A 279 -11.22 16.80 24.70
CA VAL A 279 -10.27 17.58 23.89
C VAL A 279 -10.31 19.05 24.27
N GLU A 280 -9.15 19.63 24.57
CA GLU A 280 -9.03 21.06 24.88
C GLU A 280 -9.39 21.94 23.67
N GLY A 281 -10.15 23.01 23.92
CA GLY A 281 -10.52 23.99 22.90
C GLY A 281 -11.60 23.55 21.91
N ASN A 282 -12.16 22.34 22.05
CA ASN A 282 -13.32 21.93 21.25
C ASN A 282 -14.60 22.54 21.86
N GLY A 283 -14.92 23.76 21.48
CA GLY A 283 -16.08 24.53 21.96
C GLY A 283 -17.44 23.99 21.53
N ARG A 284 -17.70 22.68 21.61
CA ARG A 284 -19.06 22.16 21.59
C ARG A 284 -19.65 22.30 23.00
N ALA A 285 -20.12 23.50 23.29
CA ALA A 285 -20.99 23.74 24.43
C ALA A 285 -22.22 22.82 24.32
N GLU A 286 -22.50 22.09 25.38
CA GLU A 286 -23.78 21.40 25.56
C GLU A 286 -24.89 22.47 25.60
N GLY A 287 -25.71 22.50 24.56
CA GLY A 287 -26.94 23.29 24.47
C GLY A 287 -26.81 24.64 23.78
N ASP A 288 -27.24 24.72 22.53
CA ASP A 288 -27.99 25.88 22.05
C ASP A 288 -28.81 25.52 20.81
N ASP A 289 -30.11 25.80 20.90
CA ASP A 289 -31.07 25.66 19.82
C ASP A 289 -30.91 26.85 18.86
N GLY A 290 -30.28 26.59 17.71
CA GLY A 290 -30.52 27.28 16.44
C GLY A 290 -30.09 28.74 16.31
N VAL A 291 -29.02 28.98 15.54
CA VAL A 291 -28.95 30.07 14.53
C VAL A 291 -27.99 29.63 13.42
N GLU A 292 -28.47 29.56 12.19
CA GLU A 292 -27.61 29.51 10.99
C GLU A 292 -26.96 30.88 10.76
N GLY A 293 -25.63 30.93 10.72
CA GLY A 293 -24.92 32.11 10.21
C GLY A 293 -23.42 32.13 10.49
N GLY A 294 -22.61 32.07 9.42
CA GLY A 294 -21.24 32.60 9.41
C GLY A 294 -20.21 31.72 8.69
N ASP A 295 -19.91 32.04 7.43
CA ASP A 295 -18.67 31.64 6.74
C ASP A 295 -17.47 32.21 7.54
N GLY A 296 -16.77 31.36 8.29
CA GLY A 296 -15.58 31.77 9.05
C GLY A 296 -15.06 30.85 10.15
N ALA A 297 -15.42 29.57 10.18
CA ALA A 297 -14.71 28.61 11.04
C ALA A 297 -13.45 28.12 10.31
N GLU A 298 -12.27 28.53 10.77
CA GLU A 298 -11.07 27.73 10.51
C GLU A 298 -11.36 26.34 11.06
N ASP A 299 -11.50 25.34 10.19
CA ASP A 299 -11.72 23.94 10.56
C ASP A 299 -10.58 23.54 11.50
N ASP A 300 -10.90 23.50 12.79
CA ASP A 300 -9.94 23.26 13.86
C ASP A 300 -9.67 21.74 13.94
N GLU A 301 -9.29 21.13 12.81
CA GLU A 301 -9.11 19.70 12.65
C GLU A 301 -8.05 19.21 13.65
N ARG A 302 -8.49 18.37 14.59
CA ARG A 302 -7.61 17.73 15.56
C ARG A 302 -7.18 16.36 15.06
N TYR A 303 -6.10 15.88 15.64
CA TYR A 303 -5.47 14.62 15.28
C TYR A 303 -5.12 13.82 16.52
N VAL A 304 -5.12 12.48 16.42
CA VAL A 304 -4.65 11.58 17.48
C VAL A 304 -3.47 10.78 16.97
N ARG A 305 -2.33 10.91 17.65
CA ARG A 305 -1.10 10.18 17.38
C ARG A 305 -0.99 8.98 18.30
N PHE A 306 -0.77 7.81 17.72
CA PHE A 306 -0.56 6.54 18.41
C PHE A 306 0.92 6.17 18.34
N VAL A 307 1.55 5.89 19.48
CA VAL A 307 3.00 5.65 19.59
C VAL A 307 3.26 4.26 20.16
N SER A 308 4.04 3.47 19.43
CA SER A 308 4.60 2.18 19.83
C SER A 308 5.80 2.35 20.74
N VAL A 309 6.06 1.35 21.57
CA VAL A 309 7.34 1.22 22.30
C VAL A 309 8.58 1.25 21.38
N THR A 310 8.44 0.82 20.11
CA THR A 310 9.53 0.81 19.11
C THR A 310 9.79 2.17 18.47
N GLY A 311 9.09 3.22 18.91
CA GLY A 311 9.10 4.53 18.27
C GLY A 311 8.25 4.63 17.00
N TYR A 312 7.72 3.50 16.49
CA TYR A 312 6.74 3.50 15.41
C TYR A 312 5.51 4.30 15.80
N ARG A 313 5.00 5.15 14.90
CA ARG A 313 3.84 5.98 15.21
C ARG A 313 3.03 6.32 13.99
N TRP A 314 1.73 6.47 14.20
CA TRP A 314 0.79 6.87 13.16
C TRP A 314 -0.24 7.85 13.72
N THR A 315 -0.68 8.78 12.88
CA THR A 315 -1.70 9.77 13.23
C THR A 315 -2.97 9.58 12.41
N LEU A 316 -4.11 9.63 13.08
CA LEU A 316 -5.45 9.66 12.50
C LEU A 316 -6.13 11.02 12.77
N PRO A 317 -7.02 11.50 11.88
CA PRO A 317 -7.94 12.60 12.22
C PRO A 317 -8.76 12.24 13.48
N LEU A 318 -9.05 13.22 14.33
CA LEU A 318 -9.75 12.99 15.60
C LEU A 318 -11.08 12.26 15.40
N ALA A 319 -11.90 12.71 14.44
CA ALA A 319 -13.19 12.09 14.15
C ALA A 319 -13.10 10.60 13.78
N GLU A 320 -12.01 10.18 13.13
CA GLU A 320 -11.77 8.76 12.87
C GLU A 320 -11.18 8.05 14.09
N ALA A 321 -10.29 8.73 14.81
CA ALA A 321 -9.64 8.18 15.97
C ALA A 321 -10.65 7.84 17.06
N GLU A 322 -11.65 8.69 17.31
CA GLU A 322 -12.70 8.48 18.32
C GLU A 322 -13.44 7.14 18.16
N ASP A 323 -13.67 6.73 16.90
CA ASP A 323 -14.29 5.46 16.54
C ASP A 323 -13.32 4.27 16.51
N ALA A 324 -12.01 4.53 16.57
CA ALA A 324 -11.01 3.48 16.58
C ALA A 324 -10.94 2.79 17.96
N LEU A 325 -10.41 1.57 17.97
CA LEU A 325 -10.30 0.75 19.17
C LEU A 325 -8.83 0.56 19.56
N LEU A 326 -8.52 0.70 20.84
CA LEU A 326 -7.31 0.13 21.43
C LEU A 326 -7.63 -1.29 21.89
N ALA A 327 -7.36 -2.25 21.02
CA ALA A 327 -7.66 -3.65 21.24
C ALA A 327 -6.66 -4.30 22.21
N THR A 328 -7.20 -5.09 23.13
CA THR A 328 -6.47 -5.99 24.05
C THR A 328 -6.72 -7.47 23.73
N HIS A 329 -7.76 -7.76 22.93
CA HIS A 329 -8.22 -9.10 22.56
C HIS A 329 -8.48 -9.23 21.04
N VAL A 330 -8.38 -10.45 20.53
CA VAL A 330 -8.77 -10.84 19.18
C VAL A 330 -9.34 -12.26 19.16
N GLY A 331 -10.53 -12.44 18.60
CA GLY A 331 -11.22 -13.74 18.60
C GLY A 331 -11.50 -14.29 20.01
N GLY A 332 -11.85 -13.41 20.95
CA GLY A 332 -12.11 -13.77 22.36
C GLY A 332 -10.86 -14.00 23.23
N ASP A 333 -9.69 -14.23 22.63
CA ASP A 333 -8.43 -14.42 23.34
C ASP A 333 -7.67 -13.11 23.52
N ARG A 334 -6.88 -13.03 24.60
CA ARG A 334 -5.90 -11.94 24.79
C ARG A 334 -4.94 -11.88 23.60
N LEU A 335 -4.57 -10.68 23.18
CA LEU A 335 -3.58 -10.51 22.11
C LEU A 335 -2.27 -11.25 22.43
N ALA A 336 -1.76 -11.95 21.43
CA ALA A 336 -0.41 -12.50 21.42
C ALA A 336 0.61 -11.39 21.14
N HIS A 337 1.83 -11.57 21.63
CA HIS A 337 2.90 -10.58 21.52
C HIS A 337 3.14 -10.08 20.08
N GLY A 338 3.28 -11.00 19.12
CA GLY A 338 3.50 -10.64 17.71
C GLY A 338 2.37 -9.80 17.08
N HIS A 339 1.15 -9.89 17.63
CA HIS A 339 -0.01 -9.12 17.21
C HIS A 339 -0.19 -7.79 17.95
N GLY A 340 0.77 -7.44 18.81
CA GLY A 340 0.84 -6.13 19.46
C GLY A 340 0.42 -6.12 20.92
N ALA A 341 0.42 -7.26 21.61
CA ALA A 341 0.12 -7.30 23.03
C ALA A 341 1.04 -6.37 23.85
N PRO A 342 0.53 -5.68 24.88
CA PRO A 342 -0.81 -5.84 25.43
C PRO A 342 -1.90 -5.07 24.69
N VAL A 343 -1.54 -4.03 23.94
CA VAL A 343 -2.49 -3.11 23.29
C VAL A 343 -2.05 -2.77 21.87
N ARG A 344 -2.97 -2.89 20.91
CA ARG A 344 -2.79 -2.39 19.54
C ARG A 344 -3.92 -1.46 19.14
N LEU A 345 -3.65 -0.59 18.17
CA LEU A 345 -4.68 0.14 17.44
C LEU A 345 -5.39 -0.80 16.44
N VAL A 346 -6.70 -0.66 16.38
CA VAL A 346 -7.61 -1.19 15.37
C VAL A 346 -8.32 -0.01 14.73
N ALA A 347 -8.02 0.27 13.45
CA ALA A 347 -8.51 1.42 12.71
C ALA A 347 -9.20 0.98 11.40
N PRO A 348 -10.49 0.60 11.45
CA PRO A 348 -11.22 0.12 10.27
C PRO A 348 -11.12 1.08 9.09
N GLY A 349 -10.96 0.53 7.88
CA GLY A 349 -10.80 1.32 6.65
C GLY A 349 -9.38 1.86 6.40
N ARG A 350 -8.47 1.78 7.38
CA ARG A 350 -7.03 2.00 7.21
C ARG A 350 -6.28 0.71 6.87
N ARG A 351 -5.08 0.87 6.34
CA ARG A 351 -4.17 -0.22 5.95
C ARG A 351 -3.42 -0.74 7.18
N GLY A 352 -3.03 -2.01 7.17
CA GLY A 352 -2.51 -2.71 8.35
C GLY A 352 -1.26 -2.09 8.99
N PHE A 353 -0.40 -1.43 8.22
CA PHE A 353 0.76 -0.71 8.80
C PHE A 353 0.32 0.50 9.66
N GLN A 354 -0.88 1.04 9.45
CA GLN A 354 -1.43 2.15 10.23
C GLN A 354 -2.02 1.67 11.57
N TRP A 355 -2.20 0.36 11.76
CA TRP A 355 -2.72 -0.26 12.98
C TRP A 355 -1.56 -0.53 13.95
N VAL A 356 -1.07 0.55 14.57
CA VAL A 356 0.07 0.56 15.49
C VAL A 356 -0.03 -0.55 16.52
N LYS A 357 1.02 -1.36 16.63
CA LYS A 357 1.16 -2.43 17.64
C LYS A 357 1.94 -1.92 18.85
N TRP A 358 1.78 -2.57 20.00
CA TRP A 358 2.53 -2.25 21.23
C TRP A 358 2.40 -0.78 21.64
N VAL A 359 1.18 -0.24 21.55
CA VAL A 359 0.90 1.18 21.81
C VAL A 359 1.20 1.48 23.27
N THR A 360 1.97 2.52 23.55
CA THR A 360 2.28 3.00 24.92
C THR A 360 1.75 4.41 25.18
N ARG A 361 1.49 5.18 24.12
CA ARG A 361 0.97 6.54 24.24
C ARG A 361 0.01 6.89 23.10
N ILE A 362 -1.08 7.57 23.46
CA ILE A 362 -1.91 8.35 22.54
C ILE A 362 -1.79 9.85 22.88
N GLU A 363 -1.79 10.68 21.86
CA GLU A 363 -1.59 12.13 22.01
C GLU A 363 -2.52 12.89 21.08
N VAL A 364 -3.36 13.75 21.66
CA VAL A 364 -4.24 14.65 20.90
C VAL A 364 -3.44 15.88 20.47
N ARG A 365 -3.54 16.26 19.20
CA ARG A 365 -2.71 17.29 18.56
C ARG A 365 -3.53 18.20 17.65
N SER A 366 -3.07 19.43 17.48
CA SER A 366 -3.60 20.40 16.50
C SER A 366 -3.10 20.14 15.08
N GLU A 367 -1.98 19.43 14.94
CA GLU A 367 -1.36 19.17 13.64
C GLU A 367 -1.05 17.69 13.47
N ARG A 368 -1.14 17.24 12.22
CA ARG A 368 -0.70 15.90 11.82
C ARG A 368 0.82 15.78 11.97
N ASP A 369 1.31 14.61 12.40
CA ASP A 369 2.75 14.35 12.48
C ASP A 369 3.37 14.22 11.07
N PRO A 370 4.16 15.20 10.57
CA PRO A 370 4.72 15.13 9.23
C PRO A 370 5.82 14.06 9.13
N ALA A 371 6.46 13.72 10.25
CA ALA A 371 7.55 12.76 10.32
C ALA A 371 7.07 11.31 10.39
N GLN A 372 5.77 11.05 10.53
CA GLN A 372 5.23 9.68 10.59
C GLN A 372 5.65 8.83 9.38
N TRP A 373 5.80 9.43 8.19
CA TRP A 373 6.26 8.73 6.99
C TRP A 373 7.73 8.29 7.09
N ILE A 374 8.57 9.11 7.70
CA ILE A 374 9.99 8.76 7.91
C ILE A 374 10.08 7.60 8.90
N VAL A 375 9.25 7.62 9.94
CA VAL A 375 9.21 6.56 10.96
C VAL A 375 8.87 5.20 10.36
N THR A 376 8.05 5.16 9.31
CA THR A 376 7.84 3.93 8.54
C THR A 376 9.10 3.39 7.87
N LEU A 377 10.23 4.08 7.89
CA LEU A 377 11.48 3.59 7.31
C LEU A 377 12.54 3.27 8.36
N VAL A 378 12.37 3.76 9.59
CA VAL A 378 13.44 3.77 10.60
C VAL A 378 13.03 3.24 11.97
N SER A 379 11.76 2.89 12.20
CA SER A 379 11.35 2.33 13.50
C SER A 379 12.01 0.97 13.78
N GLY A 380 12.21 0.68 15.07
CA GLY A 380 12.86 -0.55 15.51
C GLY A 380 14.39 -0.60 15.30
N PHE A 381 15.00 0.51 14.87
CA PHE A 381 16.45 0.71 14.90
C PHE A 381 16.78 1.72 15.99
N ASP A 382 17.50 1.27 17.03
CA ASP A 382 18.02 2.13 18.11
C ASP A 382 19.16 3.05 17.66
#